data_AF-A0A952QBN9-F1
#
_entry.id   AF-A0A952QBN9-F1
#
_cell.length_a   1.000
_cell.length_b   1.000
_cell.length_c   1.000
_cell.angle_alpha   90.00
_cell.angle_beta   90.00
_cell.angle_gamma   90.00
#
_symmetry.space_group_name_H-M   'P 1'
#
loop_
_entity.id
_entity.type
_entity.pdbx_description
1 polymer ?
#
loop_
_entity_poly.entity_id
_entity_poly.type
_entity_poly.pdbx_seq_one_letter_code
_entity_poly.pdbx_strand_id
1 'polypeptide(L)'
;MRSIEGWLLGLVASVPEIKPLYDATLEVDAELFLEQLSGWASQRGYVEPVAQLLRILERDYERRGDKIRGIIEGSFVERLVNDPLAHHFGPHLRRAMRPRALGHGDRE
;
A
#
# COMPACT_ATOMS: atom_id res chain seq x y z
N MET A 1 -18.22 -6.79 2.92
CA MET A 1 -17.08 -6.59 3.87
C MET A 1 -16.09 -7.76 3.90
N ARG A 2 -16.46 -9.02 3.62
CA ARG A 2 -15.55 -10.20 3.58
C ARG A 2 -14.34 -10.13 2.63
N SER A 3 -14.25 -9.19 1.68
CA SER A 3 -13.14 -9.16 0.70
C SER A 3 -11.91 -8.37 1.14
N ILE A 4 -12.05 -7.41 2.07
CA ILE A 4 -10.93 -6.57 2.52
C ILE A 4 -10.22 -7.23 3.69
N GLU A 5 -10.96 -7.66 4.70
CA GLU A 5 -10.41 -8.40 5.83
C GLU A 5 -9.68 -9.67 5.34
N GLY A 6 -10.28 -10.44 4.43
CA GLY A 6 -9.62 -11.59 3.82
C GLY A 6 -8.37 -11.24 3.00
N TRP A 7 -8.34 -10.05 2.38
CA TRP A 7 -7.15 -9.55 1.70
C TRP A 7 -6.04 -9.18 2.69
N LEU A 8 -6.36 -8.47 3.77
CA LEU A 8 -5.41 -8.12 4.83
C LEU A 8 -4.84 -9.36 5.52
N LEU A 9 -5.69 -10.34 5.84
CA LEU A 9 -5.23 -11.63 6.38
C LEU A 9 -4.30 -12.34 5.40
N GLY A 10 -4.58 -12.28 4.09
CA GLY A 10 -3.68 -12.80 3.05
C GLY A 10 -2.34 -12.06 2.98
N LEU A 11 -2.34 -10.74 3.19
CA LEU A 11 -1.14 -9.92 3.25
C LEU A 11 -0.27 -10.30 4.47
N VAL A 12 -0.89 -10.40 5.66
CA VAL A 12 -0.23 -10.80 6.92
C VAL A 12 0.33 -12.22 6.84
N ALA A 13 -0.43 -13.16 6.26
CA ALA A 13 0.04 -14.53 6.07
C ALA A 13 1.25 -14.60 5.12
N SER A 14 1.36 -13.65 4.19
CA SER A 14 2.47 -13.60 3.24
C SER A 14 3.69 -12.87 3.80
N VAL A 15 3.52 -11.90 4.70
CA VAL A 15 4.61 -11.15 5.35
C VAL A 15 4.42 -11.19 6.86
N PRO A 16 4.78 -12.30 7.54
CA PRO A 16 4.47 -12.50 8.97
C PRO A 16 5.02 -11.42 9.90
N GLU A 17 6.07 -10.71 9.50
CA GLU A 17 6.70 -9.61 10.23
C GLU A 17 5.75 -8.43 10.49
N ILE A 18 4.67 -8.31 9.72
CA ILE A 18 3.67 -7.25 9.86
C ILE A 18 2.54 -7.65 10.82
N LYS A 19 2.50 -8.92 11.25
CA LYS A 19 1.46 -9.43 12.15
C LYS A 19 1.31 -8.60 13.44
N PRO A 20 2.38 -8.16 14.12
CA PRO A 20 2.23 -7.32 15.31
C PRO A 20 1.52 -5.99 15.04
N LEU A 21 1.71 -5.39 13.86
CA LEU A 21 1.00 -4.17 13.45
C LEU A 21 -0.48 -4.46 13.19
N TYR A 22 -0.77 -5.59 12.55
CA TYR A 22 -2.13 -6.02 12.27
C TYR A 22 -2.89 -6.32 13.58
N ASP A 23 -2.28 -7.05 14.51
CA ASP A 23 -2.88 -7.39 15.80
C ASP A 23 -3.14 -6.15 16.68
N ALA A 24 -2.29 -5.12 16.56
CA ALA A 24 -2.46 -3.85 17.26
C ALA A 24 -3.58 -2.97 16.68
N THR A 25 -4.05 -3.26 15.47
CA THR A 25 -5.10 -2.52 14.78
C THR A 25 -6.45 -3.18 15.11
N LEU A 26 -6.99 -2.85 16.29
CA LEU A 26 -8.15 -3.51 16.93
C LEU A 26 -9.49 -3.38 16.17
N GLU A 27 -9.61 -2.42 15.25
CA GLU A 27 -10.70 -2.34 14.28
C GLU A 27 -10.08 -2.42 12.89
N VAL A 28 -10.54 -3.36 12.04
CA VAL A 28 -9.94 -3.66 10.72
C VAL A 28 -10.23 -2.53 9.73
N ASP A 29 -9.65 -1.38 9.97
CA ASP A 29 -9.52 -0.30 9.02
C ASP A 29 -8.28 -0.56 8.17
N ALA A 30 -8.52 -0.97 6.93
CA ALA A 30 -7.46 -1.26 5.97
C ALA A 30 -6.61 -0.03 5.67
N GLU A 31 -7.19 1.16 5.68
CA GLU A 31 -6.47 2.40 5.42
C GLU A 31 -5.50 2.67 6.56
N LEU A 32 -5.99 2.66 7.80
CA LEU A 32 -5.14 2.84 8.99
C LEU A 32 -4.03 1.79 9.06
N PHE A 33 -4.33 0.54 8.77
CA PHE A 33 -3.33 -0.52 8.78
C PHE A 33 -2.26 -0.29 7.70
N LEU A 34 -2.64 0.09 6.47
CA LEU A 34 -1.67 0.41 5.41
C LEU A 34 -0.86 1.67 5.74
N GLU A 35 -1.43 2.66 6.42
CA GLU A 35 -0.68 3.82 6.91
C GLU A 35 0.41 3.41 7.90
N GLN A 36 0.08 2.60 8.91
CA GLN A 36 1.07 2.07 9.86
C GLN A 36 2.12 1.23 9.16
N LEU A 37 1.70 0.45 8.17
CA LEU A 37 2.59 -0.41 7.40
C LEU A 37 3.59 0.40 6.56
N SER A 38 3.17 1.54 6.02
CA SER A 38 4.04 2.46 5.29
C SER A 38 5.13 3.04 6.21
N GLY A 39 4.75 3.45 7.43
CA GLY A 39 5.70 3.91 8.45
C GLY A 39 6.70 2.83 8.87
N TRP A 40 6.22 1.60 9.08
CA TRP A 40 7.10 0.46 9.36
C TRP A 40 8.08 0.18 8.21
N ALA A 41 7.59 0.22 6.96
CA ALA A 41 8.43 -0.03 5.79
C ALA A 41 9.51 1.05 5.61
N SER A 42 9.16 2.32 5.80
CA SER A 42 10.09 3.46 5.80
C SER A 42 11.17 3.29 6.87
N GLN A 43 10.79 2.98 8.12
CA GLN A 43 11.73 2.79 9.22
C GLN A 43 12.71 1.63 9.00
N ARG A 44 12.25 0.54 8.37
CA ARG A 44 13.07 -0.64 8.09
C ARG A 44 13.99 -0.45 6.87
N GLY A 45 13.62 0.42 5.94
CA GLY A 45 14.28 0.55 4.65
C GLY A 45 14.11 -0.70 3.78
N TYR A 46 14.89 -0.78 2.69
CA TYR A 46 14.77 -1.89 1.73
C TYR A 46 15.43 -3.17 2.25
N VAL A 47 14.63 -4.00 2.92
CA VAL A 47 14.99 -5.33 3.43
C VAL A 47 14.04 -6.40 2.88
N GLU A 48 14.35 -7.69 3.03
CA GLU A 48 13.57 -8.78 2.41
C GLU A 48 12.06 -8.74 2.74
N PRO A 49 11.61 -8.55 4.00
CA PRO A 49 10.18 -8.44 4.29
C PRO A 49 9.51 -7.24 3.59
N VAL A 50 10.21 -6.12 3.48
CA VAL A 50 9.71 -4.92 2.79
C VAL A 50 9.69 -5.15 1.28
N ALA A 51 10.72 -5.77 0.70
CA ALA A 51 10.74 -6.13 -0.71
C ALA A 51 9.60 -7.11 -1.06
N GLN A 52 9.32 -8.08 -0.18
CA GLN A 52 8.18 -8.99 -0.32
C GLN A 52 6.84 -8.24 -0.23
N LEU A 53 6.69 -7.35 0.75
CA LEU A 53 5.52 -6.49 0.88
C LEU A 53 5.25 -5.69 -0.40
N LEU A 54 6.26 -4.98 -0.92
CA LEU A 54 6.13 -4.17 -2.14
C LEU A 54 5.70 -5.02 -3.35
N ARG A 55 6.28 -6.23 -3.50
CA ARG A 55 5.87 -7.18 -4.57
C ARG A 55 4.41 -7.61 -4.45
N ILE A 56 3.92 -7.85 -3.23
CA ILE A 56 2.53 -8.24 -3.00
C ILE A 56 1.58 -7.08 -3.27
N LEU A 57 1.89 -5.88 -2.75
CA LEU A 57 1.09 -4.68 -2.99
C LEU A 57 1.02 -4.34 -4.49
N GLU A 58 2.13 -4.47 -5.23
CA GLU A 58 2.16 -4.30 -6.69
C GLU A 58 1.22 -5.28 -7.40
N ARG A 59 1.32 -6.58 -7.05
CA ARG A 59 0.45 -7.63 -7.62
C ARG A 59 -1.02 -7.39 -7.29
N ASP A 60 -1.31 -7.00 -6.05
CA ASP A 60 -2.68 -6.79 -5.60
C ASP A 60 -3.25 -5.50 -6.20
N TYR A 61 -2.45 -4.47 -6.40
CA TYR A 61 -2.84 -3.26 -7.13
C TYR A 61 -3.26 -3.58 -8.57
N GLU A 62 -2.51 -4.45 -9.28
CA GLU A 62 -2.86 -4.89 -10.63
C GLU A 62 -4.16 -5.70 -10.66
N ARG A 63 -4.27 -6.69 -9.77
CA ARG A 63 -5.29 -7.76 -9.85
C ARG A 63 -6.58 -7.48 -9.10
N ARG A 64 -6.59 -6.53 -8.16
CA ARG A 64 -7.77 -6.21 -7.34
C ARG A 64 -8.55 -5.04 -7.92
N GLY A 65 -9.81 -4.93 -7.49
CA GLY A 65 -10.71 -3.86 -7.89
C GLY A 65 -10.35 -2.51 -7.28
N ASP A 66 -11.01 -1.46 -7.78
CA ASP A 66 -10.68 -0.05 -7.49
C ASP A 66 -10.64 0.29 -6.00
N LYS A 67 -11.43 -0.40 -5.18
CA LYS A 67 -11.41 -0.20 -3.72
C LYS A 67 -10.05 -0.52 -3.08
N ILE A 68 -9.42 -1.65 -3.44
CA ILE A 68 -8.11 -2.01 -2.88
C ILE A 68 -7.03 -1.11 -3.45
N ARG A 69 -7.13 -0.73 -4.73
CA ARG A 69 -6.21 0.24 -5.33
C ARG A 69 -6.25 1.57 -4.59
N GLY A 70 -7.44 2.13 -4.37
CA GLY A 70 -7.61 3.38 -3.63
C GLY A 70 -7.00 3.36 -2.23
N ILE A 71 -7.15 2.25 -1.50
CA ILE A 71 -6.52 2.05 -0.18
C ILE A 71 -4.99 2.05 -0.30
N ILE A 72 -4.43 1.29 -1.26
CA ILE A 72 -2.97 1.24 -1.46
C ILE A 72 -2.43 2.62 -1.86
N GLU A 73 -3.12 3.34 -2.74
CA GLU A 73 -2.75 4.68 -3.20
C GLU A 73 -2.71 5.68 -2.04
N GLY A 74 -3.83 5.86 -1.35
CA GLY A 74 -3.98 6.91 -0.33
C GLY A 74 -3.27 6.59 0.98
N SER A 75 -3.17 5.32 1.35
CA SER A 75 -2.67 4.95 2.69
C SER A 75 -1.23 4.44 2.69
N PHE A 76 -0.71 3.95 1.56
CA PHE A 76 0.66 3.42 1.49
C PHE A 76 1.55 4.20 0.53
N VAL A 77 1.13 4.38 -0.72
CA VAL A 77 1.94 5.00 -1.77
C VAL A 77 2.13 6.49 -1.51
N GLU A 78 1.05 7.22 -1.22
CA GLU A 78 1.10 8.66 -0.95
C GLU A 78 2.02 8.99 0.24
N ARG A 79 2.00 8.15 1.28
CA ARG A 79 2.86 8.31 2.47
C ARG A 79 4.35 8.15 2.17
N LEU A 80 4.70 7.38 1.16
CA LEU A 80 6.08 7.06 0.80
C LEU A 80 6.58 7.82 -0.43
N VAL A 81 5.79 8.73 -1.01
CA VAL A 81 6.15 9.41 -2.28
C VAL A 81 7.50 10.15 -2.24
N ASN A 82 7.88 10.65 -1.06
CA ASN A 82 9.15 11.34 -0.82
C ASN A 82 10.19 10.48 -0.08
N ASP A 83 9.87 9.22 0.21
CA ASP A 83 10.75 8.29 0.93
C ASP A 83 11.71 7.59 -0.04
N PRO A 84 12.98 7.32 0.33
CA PRO A 84 13.91 6.54 -0.51
C PRO A 84 13.34 5.19 -0.98
N LEU A 85 12.44 4.59 -0.21
CA LEU A 85 11.79 3.33 -0.55
C LEU A 85 10.93 3.42 -1.83
N ALA A 86 10.46 4.62 -2.21
CA ALA A 86 9.73 4.86 -3.46
C ALA A 86 10.49 4.40 -4.71
N HIS A 87 11.82 4.44 -4.68
CA HIS A 87 12.67 3.96 -5.78
C HIS A 87 12.52 2.44 -6.03
N HIS A 88 12.08 1.69 -5.02
CA HIS A 88 11.89 0.24 -5.09
C HIS A 88 10.48 -0.18 -5.48
N PHE A 89 9.56 0.77 -5.66
CA PHE A 89 8.20 0.46 -6.10
C PHE A 89 8.20 -0.18 -7.48
N GLY A 90 7.23 -1.05 -7.75
CA GLY A 90 7.02 -1.56 -9.10
C GLY A 90 6.40 -0.51 -10.03
N PRO A 91 6.30 -0.79 -11.33
CA PRO A 91 5.81 0.17 -12.33
C PRO A 91 4.40 0.70 -12.05
N HIS A 92 3.50 -0.10 -11.46
CA HIS A 92 2.14 0.29 -11.15
C HIS A 92 2.07 1.21 -9.93
N LEU A 93 2.73 0.85 -8.82
CA LEU A 93 2.81 1.72 -7.66
C LEU A 93 3.58 3.01 -7.96
N ARG A 94 4.61 2.97 -8.81
CA ARG A 94 5.28 4.20 -9.29
C ARG A 94 4.38 5.11 -10.11
N ARG A 95 3.42 4.57 -10.85
CA ARG A 95 2.45 5.40 -11.59
C ARG A 95 1.45 6.03 -10.64
N ALA A 96 1.03 5.31 -9.61
CA ALA A 96 0.17 5.83 -8.54
C ALA A 96 0.79 7.03 -7.79
N MET A 97 2.13 7.05 -7.64
CA MET A 97 2.85 8.20 -7.06
C MET A 97 2.76 9.48 -7.87
N ARG A 98 2.47 9.40 -9.18
CA ARG A 98 2.43 10.60 -10.00
C ARG A 98 1.23 11.41 -9.53
N PRO A 99 1.40 12.69 -9.15
CA PRO A 99 0.25 13.55 -8.92
C PRO A 99 -0.62 13.41 -10.16
N ARG A 100 -1.91 13.08 -9.96
CA ARG A 100 -2.88 13.12 -11.05
C ARG A 100 -2.65 14.46 -11.70
N ALA A 101 -2.07 14.46 -12.90
CA ALA A 101 -2.00 15.65 -13.69
C ALA A 101 -3.44 16.16 -13.68
N LEU A 102 -3.64 17.36 -13.13
CA LEU A 102 -4.89 18.09 -13.22
C LEU A 102 -5.20 18.21 -14.71
N GLY A 103 -5.85 17.18 -15.21
CA GLY A 103 -6.19 17.00 -16.58
C GLY A 103 -7.64 17.40 -16.70
N HIS A 104 -7.81 18.59 -17.26
CA HIS A 104 -8.66 18.82 -18.42
C HIS A 104 -10.00 19.52 -18.15
N GLY A 105 -10.07 20.79 -18.58
CA GLY A 105 -11.24 21.33 -19.27
C GLY A 105 -12.14 22.24 -18.46
N ASP A 106 -11.68 23.45 -18.12
CA ASP A 106 -12.58 24.59 -18.28
C ASP A 106 -12.77 24.79 -19.79
N ARG A 107 -13.86 24.23 -20.30
CA ARG A 107 -14.48 24.74 -21.52
C ARG A 107 -15.26 25.98 -21.08
N GLU A 108 -14.70 27.14 -21.39
CA GLU A 108 -15.48 28.32 -21.78
C GLU A 108 -14.92 28.87 -23.08
#